data_AF-A0AAP3V168-F1
#
_entry.id   AF-A0AAP3V168-F1
#
_cell.length_a   1.000
_cell.length_b   1.000
_cell.length_c   1.000
_cell.angle_alpha   90.00
_cell.angle_beta   90.00
_cell.angle_gamma   90.00
#
_symmetry.space_group_name_H-M   'P 1'
#
loop_
_entity.id
_entity.type
_entity.pdbx_description
1 polymer ?
#
loop_
_entity_poly.entity_id
_entity_poly.type
_entity_poly.pdbx_seq_one_letter_code
_entity_poly.pdbx_strand_id
1 'polypeptide(L)'
;MPELRIEQVAGRAGLRRFLLMPAHLYADDPNWVPPLIFERLQHLDPARNPFLRGIDIAWFLAFRGDRCVGRISAQTNAKHLERYADATGHFGFVEGENDREVFAALIGAAEAWLRQRGMRRMAGPFNPSINDECGLLVEGFDTPPSMMMGHARPWYGPRVEEQGLAKARDLICYDFDVAADLPPAAHRIIERLGRNPDLRVRPLDMRRYEEEIRTVCAIFNDAWADNWGFIPFGEDEARYLAKTIRPIVDANYFAIGEYRGEPASMVVTLPNLNEAIADLGGRLLPFGWAKLLWRLKVRGVESGRMPLMGVRREHQGTARGAALALGVIARVRDYHRARGRRRAELSWVLEDNEPMHQMIRLVGAHAYKTYRLYQKELA
;
A
#
# COMPACT_ATOMS: atom_id res chain seq x y z
N MET A 1 1.77 -37.03 -12.39
CA MET A 1 2.38 -35.73 -12.03
C MET A 1 3.10 -35.89 -10.70
N PRO A 2 4.21 -35.19 -10.44
CA PRO A 2 4.88 -35.24 -9.15
C PRO A 2 3.95 -34.82 -8.01
N GLU A 3 4.08 -35.47 -6.86
CA GLU A 3 3.33 -35.14 -5.65
C GLU A 3 3.62 -33.70 -5.21
N LEU A 4 2.57 -33.00 -4.75
CA LEU A 4 2.66 -31.65 -4.25
C LEU A 4 3.18 -31.66 -2.80
N ARG A 5 4.21 -30.88 -2.52
CA ARG A 5 4.83 -30.79 -1.20
C ARG A 5 4.90 -29.35 -0.71
N ILE A 6 4.49 -29.11 0.53
CA ILE A 6 4.66 -27.82 1.21
C ILE A 6 5.93 -27.83 2.05
N GLU A 7 6.76 -26.81 1.88
CA GLU A 7 7.91 -26.53 2.74
C GLU A 7 7.69 -25.23 3.50
N GLN A 8 7.83 -25.26 4.83
CA GLN A 8 8.01 -24.05 5.60
C GLN A 8 9.43 -23.52 5.38
N VAL A 9 9.53 -22.24 5.04
CA VAL A 9 10.78 -21.57 4.71
C VAL A 9 11.56 -21.25 5.98
N ALA A 10 12.87 -21.55 5.96
CA ALA A 10 13.79 -21.19 7.02
C ALA A 10 14.97 -20.34 6.50
N GLY A 11 15.40 -19.39 7.33
CA GLY A 11 16.59 -18.59 7.11
C GLY A 11 16.54 -17.65 5.90
N ARG A 12 17.64 -16.90 5.72
CA ARG A 12 17.75 -15.86 4.69
C ARG A 12 17.73 -16.41 3.25
N ALA A 13 18.33 -17.58 3.03
CA ALA A 13 18.35 -18.23 1.72
C ALA A 13 16.95 -18.70 1.30
N GLY A 14 16.20 -19.29 2.25
CA GLY A 14 14.82 -19.66 2.03
C GLY A 14 13.93 -18.45 1.73
N LEU A 15 14.04 -17.37 2.53
CA LEU A 15 13.27 -16.14 2.29
C LEU A 15 13.58 -15.53 0.92
N ARG A 16 14.84 -15.60 0.47
CA ARG A 16 15.21 -15.18 -0.88
C ARG A 16 14.54 -16.04 -1.95
N ARG A 17 14.46 -17.37 -1.77
CA ARG A 17 13.72 -18.28 -2.68
C ARG A 17 12.23 -17.91 -2.72
N PHE A 18 11.65 -17.64 -1.55
CA PHE A 18 10.27 -17.18 -1.42
C PHE A 18 10.01 -15.90 -2.21
N LEU A 19 10.88 -14.90 -2.08
CA LEU A 19 10.74 -13.62 -2.77
C LEU A 19 10.92 -13.70 -4.29
N LEU A 20 11.77 -14.62 -4.77
CA LEU A 20 12.05 -14.81 -6.20
C LEU A 20 11.03 -15.70 -6.90
N MET A 21 10.30 -16.54 -6.16
CA MET A 21 9.33 -17.49 -6.70
C MET A 21 8.42 -16.88 -7.78
N PRO A 22 7.79 -15.70 -7.60
CA PRO A 22 6.78 -15.22 -8.54
C PRO A 22 7.33 -14.89 -9.92
N ALA A 23 8.64 -14.69 -10.07
CA ALA A 23 9.22 -14.19 -11.31
C ALA A 23 8.87 -15.03 -12.55
N HIS A 24 8.76 -16.35 -12.39
CA HIS A 24 8.37 -17.22 -13.49
C HIS A 24 6.85 -17.19 -13.77
N LEU A 25 6.02 -16.88 -12.77
CA LEU A 25 4.57 -16.76 -12.91
C LEU A 25 4.17 -15.52 -13.71
N TYR A 26 5.04 -14.52 -13.79
CA TYR A 26 4.80 -13.25 -14.50
C TYR A 26 5.76 -13.02 -15.68
N ALA A 27 6.47 -14.05 -16.14
CA ALA A 27 7.47 -13.90 -17.20
C ALA A 27 6.88 -13.36 -18.52
N ASP A 28 5.59 -13.62 -18.76
CA ASP A 28 4.80 -13.17 -19.90
C ASP A 28 3.91 -11.95 -19.60
N ASP A 29 4.00 -11.36 -18.40
CA ASP A 29 3.19 -10.21 -18.00
C ASP A 29 3.96 -8.89 -18.19
N PRO A 30 3.60 -8.05 -19.17
CA PRO A 30 4.28 -6.77 -19.38
C PRO A 30 4.01 -5.75 -18.25
N ASN A 31 2.98 -5.96 -17.43
CA ASN A 31 2.60 -5.06 -16.34
C ASN A 31 3.26 -5.44 -15.01
N TRP A 32 3.85 -6.62 -14.92
CA TRP A 32 4.54 -7.03 -13.70
C TRP A 32 5.90 -6.32 -13.56
N VAL A 33 6.14 -5.77 -12.37
CA VAL A 33 7.41 -5.12 -12.05
C VAL A 33 8.14 -5.95 -10.99
N PRO A 34 9.30 -6.54 -11.32
CA PRO A 34 10.08 -7.31 -10.36
C PRO A 34 10.56 -6.41 -9.20
N PRO A 35 10.26 -6.76 -7.93
CA PRO A 35 10.71 -5.95 -6.81
C PRO A 35 12.23 -6.03 -6.64
N LEU A 36 12.82 -5.00 -6.06
CA LEU A 36 14.23 -5.01 -5.66
C LEU A 36 14.43 -5.99 -4.49
N ILE A 37 14.94 -7.19 -4.77
CA ILE A 37 15.06 -8.27 -3.77
C ILE A 37 15.87 -7.85 -2.54
N PHE A 38 16.90 -7.04 -2.73
CA PHE A 38 17.70 -6.52 -1.62
C PHE A 38 16.86 -5.64 -0.67
N GLU A 39 16.03 -4.76 -1.22
CA GLU A 39 15.14 -3.89 -0.45
C GLU A 39 14.08 -4.74 0.25
N ARG A 40 13.46 -5.71 -0.43
CA ARG A 40 12.47 -6.60 0.20
C ARG A 40 13.04 -7.41 1.36
N LEU A 41 14.27 -7.91 1.23
CA LEU A 41 14.96 -8.60 2.33
C LEU A 41 15.27 -7.69 3.52
N GLN A 42 15.44 -6.38 3.31
CA GLN A 42 15.61 -5.42 4.40
C GLN A 42 14.28 -5.03 5.04
N HIS A 43 13.24 -4.85 4.23
CA HIS A 43 11.89 -4.53 4.73
C HIS A 43 11.29 -5.69 5.55
N LEU A 44 11.59 -6.93 5.16
CA LEU A 44 11.14 -8.15 5.85
C LEU A 44 12.07 -8.58 7.00
N ASP A 45 13.05 -7.75 7.37
CA ASP A 45 13.94 -8.00 8.50
C ASP A 45 13.39 -7.30 9.76
N PRO A 46 12.88 -8.03 10.76
CA PRO A 46 12.28 -7.44 11.96
C PRO A 46 13.30 -6.69 12.83
N ALA A 47 14.61 -6.91 12.65
CA ALA A 47 15.65 -6.11 13.30
C ALA A 47 15.80 -4.72 12.66
N ARG A 48 15.31 -4.52 11.43
CA ARG A 48 15.43 -3.28 10.66
C ARG A 48 14.10 -2.54 10.53
N ASN A 49 12.99 -3.26 10.43
CA ASN A 49 11.68 -2.70 10.19
C ASN A 49 10.78 -2.81 11.45
N PRO A 50 10.50 -1.69 12.15
CA PRO A 50 9.67 -1.70 13.36
C PRO A 50 8.22 -2.10 13.09
N PHE A 51 7.72 -2.01 11.85
CA PHE A 51 6.37 -2.48 11.49
C PHE A 51 6.19 -3.99 11.68
N LEU A 52 7.29 -4.75 11.72
CA LEU A 52 7.26 -6.19 11.96
C LEU A 52 7.31 -6.55 13.45
N ARG A 53 7.50 -5.59 14.35
CA ARG A 53 7.52 -5.89 15.79
C ARG A 53 6.15 -6.36 16.23
N GLY A 54 6.12 -7.52 16.88
CA GLY A 54 4.89 -8.18 17.28
C GLY A 54 4.14 -8.87 16.13
N ILE A 55 4.74 -8.97 14.94
CA ILE A 55 4.23 -9.82 13.86
C ILE A 55 5.06 -11.11 13.83
N ASP A 56 4.43 -12.25 14.14
CA ASP A 56 5.03 -13.58 13.91
C ASP A 56 4.61 -14.04 12.51
N ILE A 57 5.56 -14.45 11.68
CA ILE A 57 5.32 -14.79 10.27
C ILE A 57 5.94 -16.15 9.95
N ALA A 58 5.13 -17.04 9.37
CA ALA A 58 5.62 -18.19 8.63
C ALA A 58 5.45 -18.01 7.13
N TRP A 59 6.43 -18.49 6.39
CA TRP A 59 6.43 -18.49 4.94
C TRP A 59 6.42 -19.92 4.45
N PHE A 60 5.63 -20.19 3.42
CA PHE A 60 5.46 -21.51 2.84
C PHE A 60 5.71 -21.46 1.33
N LEU A 61 6.35 -22.49 0.81
CA LEU A 61 6.54 -22.73 -0.61
C LEU A 61 5.91 -24.06 -0.99
N ALA A 62 5.26 -24.10 -2.15
CA ALA A 62 4.73 -25.33 -2.75
C ALA A 62 5.67 -25.83 -3.83
N PHE A 63 5.91 -27.15 -3.86
CA PHE A 63 6.79 -27.82 -4.80
C PHE A 63 6.10 -28.98 -5.53
N ARG A 64 6.32 -29.09 -6.84
CA ARG A 64 6.09 -30.34 -7.60
C ARG A 64 7.45 -30.86 -8.06
N GLY A 65 7.94 -31.92 -7.43
CA GLY A 65 9.34 -32.31 -7.55
C GLY A 65 10.26 -31.18 -7.05
N ASP A 66 11.21 -30.75 -7.87
CA ASP A 66 12.12 -29.64 -7.55
C ASP A 66 11.60 -28.25 -7.96
N ARG A 67 10.49 -28.19 -8.73
CA ARG A 67 9.91 -26.93 -9.21
C ARG A 67 9.07 -26.28 -8.11
N CYS A 68 9.40 -25.04 -7.77
CA CYS A 68 8.57 -24.20 -6.91
C CYS A 68 7.36 -23.70 -7.70
N VAL A 69 6.15 -24.05 -7.29
CA VAL A 69 4.89 -23.77 -8.03
C VAL A 69 3.98 -22.77 -7.32
N GLY A 70 4.33 -22.33 -6.12
CA GLY A 70 3.58 -21.30 -5.40
C GLY A 70 4.16 -20.96 -4.03
N ARG A 71 3.60 -19.94 -3.39
CA ARG A 71 4.01 -19.42 -2.08
C ARG A 71 2.82 -18.79 -1.34
N ILE A 72 2.92 -18.74 -0.02
CA ILE A 72 1.98 -18.01 0.86
C ILE A 72 2.67 -17.68 2.19
N SER A 73 2.28 -16.60 2.85
CA SER A 73 2.60 -16.35 4.26
C SER A 73 1.38 -16.53 5.14
N ALA A 74 1.62 -16.91 6.39
CA ALA A 74 0.65 -16.82 7.48
C ALA A 74 1.29 -16.04 8.62
N GLN A 75 0.53 -15.15 9.25
CA GLN A 75 1.05 -14.30 10.30
C GLN A 75 0.03 -13.94 11.38
N THR A 76 0.50 -13.78 12.62
CA THR A 76 -0.26 -13.14 13.70
C THR A 76 0.28 -11.72 13.88
N ASN A 77 -0.59 -10.78 14.25
CA ASN A 77 -0.21 -9.39 14.47
C ASN A 77 -0.69 -8.95 15.85
N ALA A 78 0.24 -8.76 16.79
CA ALA A 78 -0.07 -8.40 18.17
C ALA A 78 -0.88 -7.11 18.27
N LYS A 79 -0.58 -6.09 17.44
CA LYS A 79 -1.34 -4.82 17.43
C LYS A 79 -2.78 -5.00 16.97
N HIS A 80 -3.01 -5.87 15.99
CA HIS A 80 -4.36 -6.22 15.55
C HIS A 80 -5.11 -6.91 16.69
N LEU A 81 -4.50 -7.94 17.27
CA LEU A 81 -5.13 -8.75 18.32
C LEU A 81 -5.43 -7.93 19.58
N GLU A 82 -4.54 -7.01 19.96
CA GLU A 82 -4.74 -6.08 21.07
C GLU A 82 -5.93 -5.13 20.80
N ARG A 83 -6.03 -4.61 19.57
CA ARG A 83 -7.07 -3.64 19.20
C ARG A 83 -8.45 -4.28 19.04
N TYR A 84 -8.52 -5.45 18.40
CA TYR A 84 -9.79 -6.03 17.95
C TYR A 84 -10.27 -7.20 18.81
N ALA A 85 -9.37 -7.87 19.54
CA ALA A 85 -9.68 -9.02 20.38
C ALA A 85 -10.53 -10.11 19.69
N ASP A 86 -10.33 -10.29 18.37
CA ASP A 86 -11.19 -11.11 17.50
C ASP A 86 -10.56 -12.45 17.12
N ALA A 87 -9.36 -12.75 17.61
CA ALA A 87 -8.57 -13.93 17.25
C ALA A 87 -8.38 -14.11 15.74
N THR A 88 -8.28 -13.00 15.00
CA THR A 88 -8.00 -13.01 13.56
C THR A 88 -6.49 -13.12 13.33
N GLY A 89 -6.11 -14.19 12.64
CA GLY A 89 -4.83 -14.34 11.97
C GLY A 89 -4.87 -13.79 10.55
N HIS A 90 -3.69 -13.57 9.96
CA HIS A 90 -3.56 -13.04 8.63
C HIS A 90 -2.82 -14.00 7.69
N PHE A 91 -3.13 -13.90 6.40
CA PHE A 91 -2.31 -14.52 5.34
C PHE A 91 -1.85 -13.44 4.36
N GLY A 92 -0.85 -13.75 3.54
CA GLY A 92 -0.25 -12.82 2.60
C GLY A 92 0.54 -13.52 1.51
N PHE A 93 1.11 -12.74 0.60
CA PHE A 93 2.04 -13.17 -0.45
C PHE A 93 1.54 -14.39 -1.25
N VAL A 94 0.22 -14.58 -1.35
CA VAL A 94 -0.38 -15.76 -1.96
C VAL A 94 -0.22 -15.70 -3.47
N GLU A 95 0.59 -16.61 -4.03
CA GLU A 95 0.85 -16.67 -5.47
C GLU A 95 1.11 -18.11 -5.89
N GLY A 96 0.65 -18.51 -7.06
CA GLY A 96 0.87 -19.86 -7.56
C GLY A 96 0.46 -20.04 -9.02
N GLU A 97 0.84 -21.19 -9.58
CA GLU A 97 0.34 -21.64 -10.88
C GLU A 97 -1.18 -21.76 -10.88
N ASN A 98 -1.83 -21.70 -12.04
CA ASN A 98 -3.28 -21.78 -12.16
C ASN A 98 -3.82 -23.20 -11.89
N ASP A 99 -3.68 -23.66 -10.66
CA ASP A 99 -3.91 -25.02 -10.21
C ASP A 99 -4.60 -24.99 -8.84
N ARG A 100 -5.80 -25.60 -8.78
CA ARG A 100 -6.59 -25.68 -7.55
C ARG A 100 -5.86 -26.41 -6.42
N GLU A 101 -5.08 -27.44 -6.74
CA GLU A 101 -4.36 -28.24 -5.75
C GLU A 101 -3.27 -27.41 -5.07
N VAL A 102 -2.58 -26.55 -5.83
CA VAL A 102 -1.55 -25.64 -5.31
C VAL A 102 -2.15 -24.67 -4.29
N PHE A 103 -3.26 -24.02 -4.64
CA PHE A 103 -3.92 -23.08 -3.73
C PHE A 103 -4.51 -23.77 -2.50
N ALA A 104 -5.11 -24.96 -2.66
CA ALA A 104 -5.61 -25.76 -1.55
C ALA A 104 -4.51 -26.10 -0.54
N ALA A 105 -3.35 -26.55 -1.01
CA ALA A 105 -2.23 -26.92 -0.14
C ALA A 105 -1.60 -25.70 0.54
N LEU A 106 -1.42 -24.59 -0.18
CA LEU A 106 -0.87 -23.35 0.38
C LEU A 106 -1.81 -22.76 1.45
N ILE A 107 -3.08 -22.56 1.11
CA ILE A 107 -4.08 -22.01 2.04
C ILE A 107 -4.26 -22.94 3.24
N GLY A 108 -4.32 -24.26 3.02
CA GLY A 108 -4.40 -25.25 4.10
C GLY A 108 -3.21 -25.18 5.06
N ALA A 109 -1.99 -24.97 4.55
CA ALA A 109 -0.80 -24.79 5.40
C ALA A 109 -0.88 -23.50 6.24
N ALA A 110 -1.35 -22.40 5.65
CA ALA A 110 -1.56 -21.14 6.36
C ALA A 110 -2.63 -21.29 7.45
N GLU A 111 -3.77 -21.90 7.14
CA GLU A 111 -4.83 -22.16 8.11
C GLU A 111 -4.35 -23.04 9.27
N ALA A 112 -3.64 -24.13 8.98
CA ALA A 112 -3.10 -25.03 10.01
C ALA A 112 -2.14 -24.30 10.97
N TRP A 113 -1.27 -23.46 10.41
CA TRP A 113 -0.34 -22.65 11.20
C TRP A 113 -1.05 -21.63 12.10
N LEU A 114 -2.12 -21.01 11.60
CA LEU A 114 -2.95 -20.07 12.35
C LEU A 114 -3.75 -20.76 13.47
N ARG A 115 -4.35 -21.93 13.21
CA ARG A 115 -5.06 -22.73 14.22
C ARG A 115 -4.13 -23.13 15.37
N GLN A 116 -2.89 -23.53 15.06
CA GLN A 116 -1.87 -23.85 16.08
C GLN A 116 -1.53 -22.67 17.00
N ARG A 117 -1.81 -21.44 16.58
CA ARG A 117 -1.63 -20.20 17.36
C ARG A 117 -2.93 -19.69 17.99
N GLY A 118 -3.98 -20.51 17.96
CA GLY A 118 -5.27 -20.17 18.59
C GLY A 118 -6.11 -19.15 17.81
N MET A 119 -5.76 -18.89 16.54
CA MET A 119 -6.58 -18.01 15.70
C MET A 119 -7.84 -18.75 15.26
N ARG A 120 -8.97 -18.03 15.25
CA ARG A 120 -10.30 -18.54 14.87
C ARG A 120 -10.77 -18.01 13.53
N ARG A 121 -10.12 -16.98 13.02
CA ARG A 121 -10.40 -16.39 11.71
C ARG A 121 -9.10 -16.13 10.98
N MET A 122 -9.15 -16.17 9.66
CA MET A 122 -8.05 -15.81 8.77
C MET A 122 -8.52 -14.69 7.83
N ALA A 123 -7.74 -13.62 7.67
CA ALA A 123 -8.01 -12.52 6.74
C ALA A 123 -6.77 -12.08 5.95
N GLY A 124 -6.95 -11.53 4.74
CA GLY A 124 -5.84 -11.12 3.89
C GLY A 124 -6.16 -11.07 2.40
N PRO A 125 -5.19 -10.87 1.51
CA PRO A 125 -3.77 -10.89 1.82
C PRO A 125 -3.26 -9.57 2.43
N PHE A 126 -2.37 -9.68 3.40
CA PHE A 126 -1.55 -8.60 3.95
C PHE A 126 -0.06 -8.96 3.77
N ASN A 127 0.76 -8.04 3.28
CA ASN A 127 2.16 -8.28 2.92
C ASN A 127 3.16 -7.42 3.75
N PRO A 128 3.29 -7.63 5.08
CA PRO A 128 2.52 -8.51 5.98
C PRO A 128 1.44 -7.78 6.80
N SER A 129 1.27 -6.47 6.63
CA SER A 129 0.40 -5.61 7.45
C SER A 129 -0.52 -4.75 6.60
N ILE A 130 -1.63 -4.26 7.18
CA ILE A 130 -2.55 -3.31 6.53
C ILE A 130 -1.89 -1.96 6.21
N ASN A 131 -0.87 -1.59 6.98
CA ASN A 131 -0.08 -0.36 6.76
C ASN A 131 1.07 -0.56 5.75
N ASP A 132 1.22 -1.78 5.23
CA ASP A 132 2.12 -2.13 4.12
C ASP A 132 1.26 -2.39 2.86
N GLU A 133 1.70 -3.26 1.96
CA GLU A 133 0.91 -3.72 0.81
C GLU A 133 -0.19 -4.68 1.28
N CYS A 134 -1.44 -4.45 0.89
CA CYS A 134 -2.55 -5.34 1.20
C CYS A 134 -3.62 -5.37 0.09
N GLY A 135 -4.42 -6.45 0.13
CA GLY A 135 -5.43 -6.75 -0.88
C GLY A 135 -4.86 -7.48 -2.11
N LEU A 136 -5.68 -8.37 -2.67
CA LEU A 136 -5.39 -9.09 -3.90
C LEU A 136 -5.98 -8.31 -5.08
N LEU A 137 -5.19 -8.02 -6.12
CA LEU A 137 -5.72 -7.38 -7.33
C LEU A 137 -6.79 -8.28 -7.98
N VAL A 138 -8.02 -7.77 -8.12
CA VAL A 138 -9.16 -8.47 -8.73
C VAL A 138 -9.68 -7.77 -9.99
N GLU A 139 -9.35 -6.49 -10.20
CA GLU A 139 -9.68 -5.73 -11.40
C GLU A 139 -8.54 -4.75 -11.75
N GLY A 140 -8.30 -4.52 -13.05
CA GLY A 140 -7.27 -3.61 -13.56
C GLY A 140 -5.89 -4.26 -13.81
N PHE A 141 -5.88 -5.53 -14.22
CA PHE A 141 -4.68 -6.33 -14.55
C PHE A 141 -3.85 -5.79 -15.73
N ASP A 142 -4.44 -4.91 -16.54
CA ASP A 142 -3.90 -4.32 -17.75
C ASP A 142 -2.96 -3.14 -17.51
N THR A 143 -2.71 -2.77 -16.24
CA THR A 143 -1.80 -1.68 -15.89
C THR A 143 -0.80 -2.07 -14.79
N PRO A 144 0.45 -1.56 -14.81
CA PRO A 144 1.44 -1.89 -13.79
C PRO A 144 1.01 -1.45 -12.38
N PRO A 145 1.51 -2.11 -11.31
CA PRO A 145 1.22 -1.69 -9.94
C PRO A 145 1.83 -0.32 -9.66
N SER A 146 1.12 0.50 -8.87
CA SER A 146 1.68 1.72 -8.31
C SER A 146 2.59 1.41 -7.10
N MET A 147 3.27 2.44 -6.60
CA MET A 147 4.17 2.32 -5.45
C MET A 147 3.44 1.73 -4.23
N MET A 148 4.01 0.70 -3.60
CA MET A 148 3.42 0.00 -2.45
C MET A 148 2.03 -0.62 -2.72
N MET A 149 1.75 -1.01 -3.96
CA MET A 149 0.57 -1.79 -4.33
C MET A 149 1.00 -3.09 -5.00
N GLY A 150 0.27 -4.17 -4.71
CA GLY A 150 0.56 -5.49 -5.27
C GLY A 150 0.15 -5.61 -6.74
N HIS A 151 0.63 -6.68 -7.38
CA HIS A 151 0.12 -7.19 -8.65
C HIS A 151 -0.39 -8.62 -8.44
N ALA A 152 -1.29 -9.09 -9.29
CA ALA A 152 -1.79 -10.46 -9.23
C ALA A 152 -2.09 -10.99 -10.62
N ARG A 153 -2.26 -12.31 -10.74
CA ARG A 153 -2.81 -12.93 -11.94
C ARG A 153 -4.33 -13.05 -11.84
N PRO A 154 -5.07 -12.98 -12.97
CA PRO A 154 -6.54 -13.01 -12.96
C PRO A 154 -7.16 -14.24 -12.29
N TRP A 155 -6.45 -15.37 -12.25
CA TRP A 155 -6.94 -16.59 -11.62
C TRP A 155 -6.78 -16.60 -10.09
N TYR A 156 -6.01 -15.69 -9.48
CA TYR A 156 -5.75 -15.75 -8.03
C TYR A 156 -7.04 -15.57 -7.21
N GLY A 157 -7.90 -14.61 -7.59
CA GLY A 157 -9.18 -14.38 -6.92
C GLY A 157 -10.06 -15.64 -6.90
N PRO A 158 -10.42 -16.20 -8.07
CA PRO A 158 -11.16 -17.45 -8.15
C PRO A 158 -10.50 -18.61 -7.39
N ARG A 159 -9.17 -18.76 -7.45
CA ARG A 159 -8.45 -19.84 -6.75
C ARG A 159 -8.50 -19.71 -5.22
N VAL A 160 -8.49 -18.48 -4.71
CA VAL A 160 -8.66 -18.20 -3.28
C VAL A 160 -10.11 -18.48 -2.85
N GLU A 161 -11.09 -18.06 -3.65
CA GLU A 161 -12.52 -18.29 -3.40
C GLU A 161 -12.89 -19.78 -3.40
N GLU A 162 -12.27 -20.58 -4.28
CA GLU A 162 -12.41 -22.04 -4.32
C GLU A 162 -12.00 -22.74 -3.01
N GLN A 163 -11.22 -22.08 -2.14
CA GLN A 163 -10.82 -22.60 -0.82
C GLN A 163 -11.76 -22.14 0.32
N GLY A 164 -12.89 -21.52 -0.02
CA GLY A 164 -13.89 -21.06 0.94
C GLY A 164 -13.56 -19.73 1.61
N LEU A 165 -12.62 -18.96 1.05
CA LEU A 165 -12.41 -17.58 1.45
C LEU A 165 -13.46 -16.67 0.77
N ALA A 166 -14.17 -15.88 1.58
CA ALA A 166 -15.16 -14.92 1.10
C ALA A 166 -14.61 -13.50 1.11
N LYS A 167 -15.21 -12.59 0.33
CA LYS A 167 -14.87 -11.16 0.37
C LYS A 167 -15.02 -10.61 1.80
N ALA A 168 -14.00 -9.88 2.25
CA ALA A 168 -14.02 -9.08 3.47
C ALA A 168 -14.26 -7.61 3.13
N ARG A 169 -13.43 -7.03 2.27
CA ARG A 169 -13.50 -5.63 1.83
C ARG A 169 -12.86 -5.45 0.45
N ASP A 170 -13.43 -4.56 -0.35
CA ASP A 170 -12.75 -4.04 -1.53
C ASP A 170 -12.07 -2.69 -1.23
N LEU A 171 -10.89 -2.53 -1.83
CA LEU A 171 -9.99 -1.38 -1.74
C LEU A 171 -9.88 -0.78 -3.15
N ILE A 172 -10.54 0.34 -3.37
CA ILE A 172 -10.68 0.97 -4.68
C ILE A 172 -9.51 1.93 -4.92
N CYS A 173 -8.93 1.88 -6.12
CA CYS A 173 -7.86 2.77 -6.55
C CYS A 173 -8.35 3.62 -7.72
N TYR A 174 -8.01 4.91 -7.69
CA TYR A 174 -8.45 5.88 -8.67
C TYR A 174 -7.26 6.41 -9.46
N ASP A 175 -7.42 6.52 -10.77
CA ASP A 175 -6.48 7.21 -11.64
C ASP A 175 -6.86 8.68 -11.74
N PHE A 176 -5.88 9.53 -11.46
CA PHE A 176 -6.02 10.97 -11.45
C PHE A 176 -5.09 11.58 -12.50
N ASP A 177 -5.67 12.26 -13.48
CA ASP A 177 -4.93 13.04 -14.47
C ASP A 177 -4.42 14.33 -13.81
N VAL A 178 -3.11 14.37 -13.57
CA VAL A 178 -2.43 15.50 -12.92
C VAL A 178 -2.33 16.70 -13.88
N ALA A 179 -2.31 16.45 -15.19
CA ALA A 179 -2.16 17.48 -16.20
C ALA A 179 -3.48 18.18 -16.55
N ALA A 180 -4.60 17.45 -16.46
CA ALA A 180 -5.95 17.98 -16.68
C ALA A 180 -6.35 18.99 -15.60
N ASP A 181 -7.07 20.05 -16.00
CA ASP A 181 -7.59 21.03 -15.06
C ASP A 181 -8.65 20.42 -14.13
N LEU A 182 -8.64 20.85 -12.86
CA LEU A 182 -9.64 20.40 -11.90
C LEU A 182 -11.05 20.82 -12.34
N PRO A 183 -12.11 20.07 -11.99
CA PRO A 183 -13.47 20.49 -12.27
C PRO A 183 -13.81 21.88 -11.68
N PRO A 184 -14.70 22.69 -12.31
CA PRO A 184 -15.02 24.04 -11.83
C PRO A 184 -15.57 24.10 -10.39
N ALA A 185 -16.20 23.02 -9.92
CA ALA A 185 -16.66 22.91 -8.55
C ALA A 185 -15.49 22.86 -7.54
N ALA A 186 -14.44 22.09 -7.85
CA ALA A 186 -13.23 22.02 -7.03
C ALA A 186 -12.50 23.38 -7.01
N HIS A 187 -12.34 24.03 -8.17
CA HIS A 187 -11.73 25.36 -8.27
C HIS A 187 -12.41 26.40 -7.37
N ARG A 188 -13.75 26.47 -7.39
CA ARG A 188 -14.50 27.41 -6.54
C ARG A 188 -14.25 27.21 -5.05
N ILE A 189 -14.06 25.97 -4.60
CA ILE A 189 -13.77 25.69 -3.19
C ILE A 189 -12.34 26.11 -2.84
N ILE A 190 -11.37 25.83 -3.72
CA ILE A 190 -9.97 26.22 -3.55
C ILE A 190 -9.83 27.75 -3.52
N GLU A 191 -10.53 28.48 -4.39
CA GLU A 191 -10.54 29.94 -4.37
C GLU A 191 -11.10 30.52 -3.06
N ARG A 192 -12.18 29.92 -2.54
CA ARG A 192 -12.76 30.33 -1.25
C ARG A 192 -11.81 30.07 -0.09
N LEU A 193 -11.09 28.95 -0.13
CA LEU A 193 -10.02 28.66 0.83
C LEU A 193 -8.95 29.76 0.81
N GLY A 194 -8.49 30.17 -0.37
CA GLY A 194 -7.48 31.23 -0.52
C GLY A 194 -7.91 32.61 0.00
N ARG A 195 -9.22 32.84 0.19
CA ARG A 195 -9.77 34.09 0.74
C ARG A 195 -10.00 34.04 2.26
N ASN A 196 -9.87 32.87 2.89
CA ASN A 196 -10.11 32.72 4.32
C ASN A 196 -8.79 32.84 5.10
N PRO A 197 -8.60 33.89 5.92
CA PRO A 197 -7.35 34.10 6.66
C PRO A 197 -7.10 33.05 7.75
N ASP A 198 -8.14 32.33 8.19
CA ASP A 198 -8.01 31.25 9.17
C ASP A 198 -7.48 29.95 8.52
N LEU A 199 -7.42 29.85 7.19
CA LEU A 199 -7.00 28.65 6.48
C LEU A 199 -5.67 28.87 5.76
N ARG A 200 -4.76 27.91 5.92
CA ARG A 200 -3.46 27.93 5.25
C ARG A 200 -3.10 26.54 4.74
N VAL A 201 -2.49 26.46 3.56
CA VAL A 201 -1.92 25.21 3.04
C VAL A 201 -0.45 25.43 2.74
N ARG A 202 0.41 24.64 3.39
CA ARG A 202 1.87 24.79 3.31
C ARG A 202 2.54 23.45 3.00
N PRO A 203 3.78 23.45 2.47
CA PRO A 203 4.55 22.22 2.33
C PRO A 203 5.10 21.80 3.71
N LEU A 204 5.79 20.66 3.75
CA LEU A 204 6.53 20.23 4.93
C LEU A 204 7.67 21.22 5.26
N ASP A 205 7.91 21.55 6.54
CA ASP A 205 9.15 22.22 6.93
C ASP A 205 10.29 21.21 7.07
N MET A 206 11.16 21.16 6.07
CA MET A 206 12.30 20.23 6.05
C MET A 206 13.32 20.46 7.18
N ARG A 207 13.32 21.64 7.83
CA ARG A 207 14.19 21.91 8.99
C ARG A 207 13.70 21.20 10.24
N ARG A 208 12.39 20.92 10.31
CA ARG A 208 11.70 20.22 11.40
C ARG A 208 11.14 18.89 10.92
N TYR A 209 11.82 18.25 9.97
CA TYR A 209 11.33 17.10 9.23
C TYR A 209 10.72 16.00 10.12
N GLU A 210 11.41 15.58 11.18
CA GLU A 210 10.87 14.53 12.06
C GLU A 210 9.61 14.96 12.82
N GLU A 211 9.54 16.22 13.27
CA GLU A 211 8.35 16.75 13.96
C GLU A 211 7.17 16.88 13.00
N GLU A 212 7.43 17.28 11.76
CA GLU A 212 6.41 17.37 10.71
C GLU A 212 5.90 15.98 10.32
N ILE A 213 6.77 14.96 10.23
CA ILE A 213 6.33 13.57 10.02
C ILE A 213 5.50 13.07 11.21
N ARG A 214 5.88 13.39 12.46
CA ARG A 214 5.04 13.07 13.62
C ARG A 214 3.68 13.76 13.54
N THR A 215 3.62 15.00 13.04
CA THR A 215 2.36 15.74 12.81
C THR A 215 1.49 15.03 11.76
N VAL A 216 2.08 14.60 10.64
CA VAL A 216 1.40 13.82 9.60
C VAL A 216 0.85 12.49 10.18
N CYS A 217 1.67 11.75 10.94
CA CYS A 217 1.23 10.51 11.61
C CYS A 217 0.11 10.77 12.63
N ALA A 218 0.16 11.89 13.37
CA ALA A 218 -0.90 12.24 14.32
C ALA A 218 -2.23 12.56 13.61
N ILE A 219 -2.20 13.28 12.48
CA ILE A 219 -3.40 13.52 11.67
C ILE A 219 -3.91 12.21 11.07
N PHE A 220 -3.03 11.31 10.60
CA PHE A 220 -3.43 9.99 10.13
C PHE A 220 -4.13 9.18 11.23
N ASN A 221 -3.51 9.07 12.40
CA ASN A 221 -4.04 8.29 13.52
C ASN A 221 -5.41 8.81 13.98
N ASP A 222 -5.63 10.12 13.96
CA ASP A 222 -6.92 10.73 14.28
C ASP A 222 -7.96 10.50 13.18
N ALA A 223 -7.61 10.84 11.93
CA ALA A 223 -8.53 10.84 10.81
C ALA A 223 -9.00 9.43 10.40
N TRP A 224 -8.17 8.41 10.62
CA TRP A 224 -8.43 7.02 10.18
C TRP A 224 -8.84 6.09 11.32
N ALA A 225 -8.99 6.60 12.55
CA ALA A 225 -9.25 5.79 13.75
C ALA A 225 -10.43 4.81 13.62
N ASP A 226 -11.47 5.23 12.89
CA ASP A 226 -12.71 4.47 12.71
C ASP A 226 -12.73 3.66 11.39
N ASN A 227 -11.64 3.70 10.59
CA ASN A 227 -11.55 2.91 9.35
C ASN A 227 -11.43 1.42 9.64
N TRP A 228 -12.00 0.60 8.75
CA TRP A 228 -11.88 -0.85 8.83
C TRP A 228 -10.40 -1.29 8.83
N GLY A 229 -10.04 -2.16 9.78
CA GLY A 229 -8.68 -2.69 9.92
C GLY A 229 -7.61 -1.70 10.38
N PHE A 230 -7.95 -0.45 10.72
CA PHE A 230 -7.00 0.56 11.15
C PHE A 230 -6.07 0.10 12.30
N ILE A 231 -4.76 0.27 12.09
CA ILE A 231 -3.72 0.11 13.11
C ILE A 231 -2.94 1.43 13.21
N PRO A 232 -2.85 2.05 14.40
CA PRO A 232 -2.17 3.34 14.55
C PRO A 232 -0.65 3.21 14.36
N PHE A 233 -0.05 4.25 13.80
CA PHE A 233 1.40 4.39 13.79
C PHE A 233 1.91 4.74 15.19
N GLY A 234 2.88 3.95 15.66
CA GLY A 234 3.68 4.26 16.83
C GLY A 234 4.85 5.19 16.51
N GLU A 235 5.55 5.67 17.55
CA GLU A 235 6.66 6.60 17.38
C GLU A 235 7.83 6.01 16.57
N ASP A 236 8.19 4.76 16.84
CA ASP A 236 9.28 4.09 16.11
C ASP A 236 8.95 3.86 14.64
N GLU A 237 7.68 3.59 14.33
CA GLU A 237 7.19 3.47 12.96
C GLU A 237 7.23 4.81 12.23
N ALA A 238 6.79 5.90 12.88
CA ALA A 238 6.91 7.24 12.32
C ALA A 238 8.37 7.62 12.02
N ARG A 239 9.29 7.29 12.94
CA ARG A 239 10.73 7.53 12.76
C ARG A 239 11.32 6.71 11.60
N TYR A 240 10.92 5.44 11.49
CA TYR A 240 11.32 4.58 10.39
C TYR A 240 10.78 5.09 9.05
N LEU A 241 9.49 5.45 8.97
CA LEU A 241 8.88 6.05 7.78
C LEU A 241 9.64 7.29 7.34
N ALA A 242 9.91 8.22 8.27
CA ALA A 242 10.69 9.43 8.01
C ALA A 242 12.04 9.09 7.36
N LYS A 243 12.77 8.11 7.90
CA LYS A 243 14.07 7.71 7.36
C LYS A 243 13.95 7.06 5.97
N THR A 244 12.97 6.20 5.77
CA THR A 244 12.80 5.38 4.56
C THR A 244 12.35 6.20 3.35
N ILE A 245 11.44 7.17 3.54
CA ILE A 245 10.92 7.96 2.42
C ILE A 245 11.80 9.17 2.07
N ARG A 246 12.58 9.71 3.03
CA ARG A 246 13.41 10.91 2.83
C ARG A 246 14.28 10.90 1.55
N PRO A 247 14.88 9.78 1.11
CA PRO A 247 15.68 9.77 -0.12
C PRO A 247 14.87 10.04 -1.40
N ILE A 248 13.56 9.78 -1.39
CA ILE A 248 12.70 9.81 -2.58
C ILE A 248 11.67 10.95 -2.58
N VAL A 249 11.60 11.75 -1.52
CA VAL A 249 10.64 12.87 -1.39
C VAL A 249 11.34 14.19 -1.07
N ASP A 250 10.66 15.29 -1.36
CA ASP A 250 10.98 16.64 -0.88
C ASP A 250 9.76 17.27 -0.19
N ALA A 251 9.91 18.51 0.30
CA ALA A 251 8.90 19.24 1.05
C ALA A 251 7.51 19.27 0.40
N ASN A 252 7.44 19.31 -0.94
CA ASN A 252 6.19 19.48 -1.69
C ASN A 252 5.56 18.16 -2.14
N TYR A 253 6.18 17.02 -1.81
CA TYR A 253 5.47 15.73 -1.81
C TYR A 253 4.42 15.66 -0.69
N PHE A 254 4.46 16.63 0.23
CA PHE A 254 3.52 16.78 1.34
C PHE A 254 2.80 18.12 1.22
N ALA A 255 1.58 18.16 1.75
CA ALA A 255 0.96 19.41 2.13
C ALA A 255 0.26 19.25 3.47
N ILE A 256 0.37 20.27 4.31
CA ILE A 256 -0.34 20.39 5.59
C ILE A 256 -1.30 21.56 5.46
N GLY A 257 -2.58 21.27 5.68
CA GLY A 257 -3.62 22.27 5.83
C GLY A 257 -3.74 22.64 7.30
N GLU A 258 -3.72 23.93 7.60
CA GLU A 258 -3.83 24.48 8.94
C GLU A 258 -5.14 25.26 9.07
N TYR A 259 -5.77 25.15 10.23
CA TYR A 259 -6.86 26.02 10.66
C TYR A 259 -6.41 26.81 11.89
N ARG A 260 -6.41 28.14 11.81
CA ARG A 260 -5.94 29.04 12.88
C ARG A 260 -4.54 28.71 13.40
N GLY A 261 -3.67 28.25 12.51
CA GLY A 261 -2.29 27.86 12.81
C GLY A 261 -2.12 26.42 13.31
N GLU A 262 -3.20 25.67 13.49
CA GLU A 262 -3.14 24.27 13.93
C GLU A 262 -3.25 23.30 12.74
N PRO A 263 -2.34 22.31 12.61
CA PRO A 263 -2.41 21.28 11.57
C PRO A 263 -3.70 20.47 11.63
N ALA A 264 -4.51 20.60 10.58
CA ALA A 264 -5.89 20.16 10.48
C ALA A 264 -6.12 19.13 9.37
N SER A 265 -5.31 19.16 8.31
CA SER A 265 -5.30 18.16 7.25
C SER A 265 -3.89 17.88 6.74
N MET A 266 -3.72 16.72 6.12
CA MET A 266 -2.47 16.32 5.48
C MET A 266 -2.73 15.58 4.19
N VAL A 267 -1.75 15.63 3.30
CA VAL A 267 -1.60 14.73 2.17
C VAL A 267 -0.14 14.32 2.03
N VAL A 268 0.07 13.07 1.64
CA VAL A 268 1.38 12.54 1.27
C VAL A 268 1.28 11.97 -0.13
N THR A 269 2.25 12.30 -0.96
CA THR A 269 2.45 11.69 -2.27
C THR A 269 3.82 11.02 -2.33
N LEU A 270 3.96 10.01 -3.17
CA LEU A 270 5.20 9.29 -3.41
C LEU A 270 5.43 9.16 -4.93
N PRO A 271 6.67 9.25 -5.42
CA PRO A 271 6.95 8.93 -6.81
C PRO A 271 6.73 7.43 -7.05
N ASN A 272 6.22 7.05 -8.23
CA ASN A 272 6.09 5.64 -8.57
C ASN A 272 7.46 5.03 -8.87
N LEU A 273 8.07 4.39 -7.87
CA LEU A 273 9.38 3.76 -8.05
C LEU A 273 9.33 2.55 -8.99
N ASN A 274 8.16 1.93 -9.19
CA ASN A 274 8.02 0.77 -10.07
C ASN A 274 8.42 1.11 -11.51
N GLU A 275 8.09 2.32 -12.00
CA GLU A 275 8.58 2.81 -13.29
C GLU A 275 10.11 2.96 -13.35
N ALA A 276 10.71 3.37 -12.24
CA ALA A 276 12.16 3.57 -12.16
C ALA A 276 12.94 2.26 -12.10
N ILE A 277 12.31 1.14 -11.73
CA ILE A 277 12.96 -0.17 -11.56
C ILE A 277 12.51 -1.24 -12.58
N ALA A 278 11.51 -0.95 -13.42
CA ALA A 278 10.86 -1.94 -14.30
C ALA A 278 11.84 -2.79 -15.13
N ASP A 279 12.85 -2.16 -15.74
CA ASP A 279 13.87 -2.83 -16.58
C ASP A 279 15.10 -3.33 -15.80
N LEU A 280 15.11 -3.24 -14.46
CA LEU A 280 16.26 -3.64 -13.64
C LEU A 280 16.25 -5.14 -13.28
N GLY A 281 15.14 -5.85 -13.55
CA GLY A 281 15.03 -7.28 -13.24
C GLY A 281 15.27 -7.60 -11.75
N GLY A 282 14.89 -6.67 -10.86
CA GLY A 282 15.09 -6.80 -9.42
C GLY A 282 16.54 -6.65 -8.91
N ARG A 283 17.49 -6.20 -9.76
CA ARG A 283 18.93 -6.10 -9.42
C ARG A 283 19.45 -4.67 -9.57
N LEU A 284 20.18 -4.19 -8.56
CA LEU A 284 20.85 -2.88 -8.58
C LEU A 284 22.29 -2.91 -9.10
N LEU A 285 22.94 -4.07 -9.09
CA LEU A 285 24.34 -4.20 -9.48
C LEU A 285 24.48 -4.86 -10.87
N PRO A 286 25.49 -4.49 -11.66
CA PRO A 286 26.53 -3.51 -11.34
C PRO A 286 26.13 -2.03 -11.54
N PHE A 287 25.16 -1.72 -12.42
CA PHE A 287 24.83 -0.33 -12.80
C PHE A 287 23.35 0.08 -12.60
N GLY A 288 22.50 -0.81 -12.08
CA GLY A 288 21.09 -0.52 -11.81
C GLY A 288 20.88 0.61 -10.79
N TRP A 289 21.76 0.75 -9.81
CA TRP A 289 21.74 1.85 -8.83
C TRP A 289 21.94 3.21 -9.50
N ALA A 290 22.83 3.30 -10.50
CA ALA A 290 23.09 4.54 -11.22
C ALA A 290 21.90 4.92 -12.09
N LYS A 291 21.31 3.93 -12.80
CA LYS A 291 20.06 4.10 -13.54
C LYS A 291 18.93 4.59 -12.63
N LEU A 292 18.74 3.94 -11.48
CA LEU A 292 17.72 4.31 -10.50
C LEU A 292 17.92 5.74 -10.00
N LEU A 293 19.14 6.09 -9.57
CA LEU A 293 19.44 7.43 -9.07
C LEU A 293 19.19 8.51 -10.14
N TRP A 294 19.64 8.27 -11.38
CA TRP A 294 19.38 9.18 -12.49
C TRP A 294 17.88 9.33 -12.78
N ARG A 295 17.11 8.23 -12.73
CA ARG A 295 15.65 8.28 -12.91
C ARG A 295 14.95 9.05 -11.79
N LEU A 296 15.40 8.93 -10.55
CA LEU A 296 14.77 9.62 -9.42
C LEU A 296 15.18 11.08 -9.28
N LYS A 297 16.42 11.43 -9.64
CA LYS A 297 16.98 12.77 -9.40
C LYS A 297 17.09 13.65 -10.64
N VAL A 298 17.07 13.07 -11.84
CA VAL A 298 17.27 13.80 -13.10
C VAL A 298 16.09 13.63 -14.04
N ARG A 299 15.75 12.39 -14.44
CA ARG A 299 14.65 12.15 -15.41
C ARG A 299 13.26 12.36 -14.81
N GLY A 300 13.07 12.00 -13.55
CA GLY A 300 11.76 11.86 -12.95
C GLY A 300 11.04 10.57 -13.40
N VAL A 301 9.87 10.34 -12.81
CA VAL A 301 8.92 9.28 -13.22
C VAL A 301 7.61 9.94 -13.65
N GLU A 302 6.78 9.29 -14.45
CA GLU A 302 5.59 9.90 -15.05
C GLU A 302 4.39 9.85 -14.09
N SER A 303 4.30 8.80 -13.27
CA SER A 303 3.24 8.64 -12.27
C SER A 303 3.71 8.74 -10.82
N GLY A 304 2.75 9.00 -9.93
CA GLY A 304 2.94 8.95 -8.48
C GLY A 304 1.76 8.27 -7.80
N ARG A 305 1.83 8.16 -6.47
CA ARG A 305 0.74 7.67 -5.63
C ARG A 305 0.47 8.68 -4.52
N MET A 306 -0.79 8.87 -4.17
CA MET A 306 -1.24 9.54 -2.94
C MET A 306 -1.71 8.46 -1.94
N PRO A 307 -0.80 7.86 -1.15
CA PRO A 307 -1.19 6.80 -0.21
C PRO A 307 -1.94 7.33 1.00
N LEU A 308 -1.73 8.59 1.39
CA LEU A 308 -2.30 9.17 2.60
C LEU A 308 -2.91 10.53 2.29
N MET A 309 -4.18 10.68 2.68
CA MET A 309 -4.86 11.96 2.81
C MET A 309 -5.76 11.87 4.04
N GLY A 310 -5.80 12.93 4.84
CA GLY A 310 -6.59 12.94 6.05
C GLY A 310 -6.96 14.34 6.47
N VAL A 311 -8.14 14.46 7.07
CA VAL A 311 -8.61 15.66 7.77
C VAL A 311 -8.97 15.21 9.17
N ARG A 312 -8.51 15.95 10.19
CA ARG A 312 -8.85 15.66 11.59
C ARG A 312 -10.36 15.54 11.78
N ARG A 313 -10.78 14.60 12.63
CA ARG A 313 -12.18 14.24 12.84
C ARG A 313 -13.06 15.44 13.16
N GLU A 314 -12.57 16.36 13.99
CA GLU A 314 -13.27 17.60 14.38
C GLU A 314 -13.59 18.55 13.20
N HIS A 315 -13.00 18.32 12.02
CA HIS A 315 -13.26 19.12 10.83
C HIS A 315 -13.97 18.33 9.73
N GLN A 316 -14.13 17.01 9.88
CA GLN A 316 -14.83 16.17 8.91
C GLN A 316 -16.31 16.55 8.83
N GLY A 317 -16.93 16.34 7.66
CA GLY A 317 -18.33 16.71 7.41
C GLY A 317 -18.61 18.21 7.35
N THR A 318 -17.59 19.08 7.45
CA THR A 318 -17.74 20.54 7.37
C THR A 318 -17.24 21.10 6.04
N ALA A 319 -17.78 22.25 5.64
CA ALA A 319 -17.28 22.99 4.47
C ALA A 319 -15.79 23.36 4.60
N ARG A 320 -15.34 23.66 5.83
CA ARG A 320 -13.92 23.91 6.15
C ARG A 320 -13.06 22.68 5.90
N GLY A 321 -13.47 21.52 6.40
CA GLY A 321 -12.74 20.26 6.20
C GLY A 321 -12.62 19.89 4.73
N ALA A 322 -13.71 20.04 3.97
CA ALA A 322 -13.70 19.83 2.53
C ALA A 322 -12.74 20.79 1.81
N ALA A 323 -12.72 22.07 2.21
CA ALA A 323 -11.79 23.05 1.69
C ALA A 323 -10.33 22.69 2.00
N LEU A 324 -10.02 22.31 3.24
CA LEU A 324 -8.70 21.87 3.66
C LEU A 324 -8.22 20.63 2.89
N ALA A 325 -9.10 19.63 2.67
CA ALA A 325 -8.80 18.44 1.89
C ALA A 325 -8.46 18.78 0.43
N LEU A 326 -9.31 19.57 -0.23
CA LEU A 326 -9.05 20.00 -1.61
C LEU A 326 -7.81 20.90 -1.71
N GLY A 327 -7.57 21.76 -0.72
CA GLY A 327 -6.42 22.64 -0.68
C GLY A 327 -5.09 21.87 -0.64
N VAL A 328 -4.99 20.84 0.21
CA VAL A 328 -3.78 20.00 0.25
C VAL A 328 -3.59 19.21 -1.04
N ILE A 329 -4.67 18.66 -1.62
CA ILE A 329 -4.63 17.95 -2.92
C ILE A 329 -4.17 18.89 -4.04
N ALA A 330 -4.76 20.08 -4.14
CA ALA A 330 -4.45 21.05 -5.18
C ALA A 330 -2.97 21.48 -5.10
N ARG A 331 -2.46 21.74 -3.88
CA ARG A 331 -1.05 22.13 -3.69
C ARG A 331 -0.09 21.07 -4.23
N VAL A 332 -0.27 19.79 -3.86
CA VAL A 332 0.64 18.74 -4.33
C VAL A 332 0.45 18.46 -5.81
N ARG A 333 -0.79 18.55 -6.33
CA ARG A 333 -1.06 18.47 -7.77
C ARG A 333 -0.30 19.53 -8.54
N ASP A 334 -0.37 20.80 -8.14
CA ASP A 334 0.27 21.90 -8.86
C ASP A 334 1.80 21.74 -8.87
N TYR A 335 2.37 21.28 -7.75
CA TYR A 335 3.79 20.93 -7.66
C TYR A 335 4.19 19.85 -8.67
N HIS A 336 3.40 18.77 -8.77
CA HIS A 336 3.65 17.64 -9.65
C HIS A 336 3.39 17.98 -11.12
N ARG A 337 2.32 18.73 -11.42
CA ARG A 337 1.98 19.25 -12.75
C ARG A 337 3.10 20.11 -13.31
N ALA A 338 3.65 21.01 -12.50
CA ALA A 338 4.78 21.86 -12.88
C ALA A 338 6.06 21.07 -13.21
N ARG A 339 6.15 19.79 -12.83
CA ARG A 339 7.25 18.87 -13.11
C ARG A 339 6.92 17.85 -14.20
N GLY A 340 5.83 18.07 -14.94
CA GLY A 340 5.44 17.22 -16.06
C GLY A 340 4.87 15.86 -15.65
N ARG A 341 4.45 15.69 -14.38
CA ARG A 341 3.73 14.47 -13.97
C ARG A 341 2.38 14.41 -14.67
N ARG A 342 2.04 13.22 -15.16
CA ARG A 342 0.80 13.00 -15.93
C ARG A 342 -0.27 12.29 -15.13
N ARG A 343 0.13 11.32 -14.30
CA ARG A 343 -0.81 10.45 -13.59
C ARG A 343 -0.51 10.40 -12.11
N ALA A 344 -1.53 10.22 -11.30
CA ALA A 344 -1.40 9.86 -9.90
C ALA A 344 -2.45 8.81 -9.54
N GLU A 345 -2.03 7.80 -8.79
CA GLU A 345 -2.96 6.86 -8.17
C GLU A 345 -3.42 7.43 -6.82
N LEU A 346 -4.72 7.61 -6.63
CA LEU A 346 -5.32 7.91 -5.32
C LEU A 346 -5.78 6.57 -4.73
N SER A 347 -5.04 6.06 -3.74
CA SER A 347 -5.26 4.69 -3.28
C SER A 347 -4.73 4.38 -1.89
N TRP A 348 -5.30 3.38 -1.22
CA TRP A 348 -6.56 2.74 -1.56
C TRP A 348 -7.70 3.38 -0.75
N VAL A 349 -8.92 3.27 -1.24
CA VAL A 349 -10.12 3.80 -0.56
C VAL A 349 -11.06 2.65 -0.27
N LEU A 350 -11.49 2.49 0.98
CA LEU A 350 -12.50 1.47 1.33
C LEU A 350 -13.78 1.70 0.52
N GLU A 351 -14.37 0.61 0.05
CA GLU A 351 -15.63 0.62 -0.72
C GLU A 351 -16.82 1.32 -0.02
N ASP A 352 -16.78 1.44 1.32
CA ASP A 352 -17.81 2.08 2.15
C ASP A 352 -17.45 3.53 2.54
N ASN A 353 -16.32 4.08 2.09
CA ASN A 353 -15.89 5.44 2.39
C ASN A 353 -16.49 6.45 1.40
N GLU A 354 -17.82 6.58 1.44
CA GLU A 354 -18.57 7.47 0.55
C GLU A 354 -18.12 8.94 0.58
N PRO A 355 -17.75 9.55 1.73
CA PRO A 355 -17.19 10.91 1.75
C PRO A 355 -15.92 11.04 0.89
N MET A 356 -15.04 10.05 0.94
CA MET A 356 -13.83 10.05 0.12
C MET A 356 -14.14 9.80 -1.36
N HIS A 357 -15.05 8.88 -1.68
CA HIS A 357 -15.48 8.66 -3.06
C HIS A 357 -16.08 9.93 -3.68
N GLN A 358 -16.88 10.69 -2.94
CA GLN A 358 -17.41 11.99 -3.39
C GLN A 358 -16.31 13.02 -3.61
N MET A 359 -15.33 13.10 -2.70
CA MET A 359 -14.19 13.99 -2.84
C MET A 359 -13.35 13.67 -4.08
N ILE A 360 -13.14 12.38 -4.36
CA ILE A 360 -12.36 11.92 -5.51
C ILE A 360 -13.09 12.22 -6.83
N ARG A 361 -14.41 11.98 -6.88
CA ARG A 361 -15.24 12.39 -8.02
C ARG A 361 -15.20 13.90 -8.25
N LEU A 362 -15.15 14.70 -7.18
CA LEU A 362 -15.07 16.16 -7.25
C LEU A 362 -13.76 16.66 -7.88
N VAL A 363 -12.65 15.95 -7.70
CA VAL A 363 -11.38 16.26 -8.39
C VAL A 363 -11.28 15.65 -9.79
N GLY A 364 -12.25 14.82 -10.20
CA GLY A 364 -12.31 14.25 -11.55
C GLY A 364 -11.51 12.97 -11.76
N ALA A 365 -11.10 12.29 -10.67
CA ALA A 365 -10.45 10.98 -10.80
C ALA A 365 -11.49 9.87 -11.04
N HIS A 366 -11.08 8.77 -11.66
CA HIS A 366 -11.94 7.63 -11.99
C HIS A 366 -11.36 6.33 -11.45
N ALA A 367 -12.24 5.41 -11.01
CA ALA A 367 -11.80 4.10 -10.52
C ALA A 367 -11.22 3.29 -11.69
N TYR A 368 -10.10 2.61 -11.46
CA TYR A 368 -9.45 1.78 -12.49
C TYR A 368 -8.87 0.46 -11.98
N LYS A 369 -8.71 0.32 -10.65
CA LYS A 369 -8.25 -0.91 -10.01
C LYS A 369 -9.05 -1.19 -8.76
N THR A 370 -9.26 -2.48 -8.51
CA THR A 370 -9.88 -2.99 -7.29
C THR A 370 -8.98 -4.05 -6.68
N TYR A 371 -8.62 -3.87 -5.41
CA TYR A 371 -7.96 -4.88 -4.60
C TYR A 371 -8.94 -5.44 -3.59
N ARG A 372 -8.96 -6.75 -3.38
CA ARG A 372 -9.88 -7.43 -2.47
C ARG A 372 -9.14 -8.06 -1.30
N LEU A 373 -9.62 -7.76 -0.11
CA LEU A 373 -9.34 -8.55 1.08
C LEU A 373 -10.41 -9.62 1.23
N TYR A 374 -9.97 -10.79 1.65
CA TYR A 374 -10.71 -12.00 1.86
C TYR A 374 -10.66 -12.42 3.33
N GLN A 375 -11.61 -13.25 3.74
CA GLN A 375 -11.72 -13.79 5.09
C GLN A 375 -12.30 -15.21 5.09
N LYS A 376 -11.99 -15.96 6.14
CA LYS A 376 -12.56 -17.29 6.42
C LYS A 376 -12.51 -17.60 7.91
N GLU A 377 -13.56 -18.24 8.42
CA GLU A 377 -13.56 -18.82 9.76
C GLU A 377 -12.71 -20.10 9.79
N LEU A 378 -11.85 -20.21 10.79
CA LEU A 378 -11.04 -21.38 11.07
C LEU A 378 -11.78 -22.22 12.12
N ALA A 379 -12.53 -23.21 11.63
CA ALA A 379 -13.19 -24.22 12.46
C ALA A 379 -12.20 -24.91 13.42
#